data_AF-A0A7V9R3D8-F1
#
_entry.id   AF-A0A7V9R3D8-F1
#
_cell.length_a   1.000
_cell.length_b   1.000
_cell.length_c   1.000
_cell.angle_alpha   90.00
_cell.angle_beta   90.00
_cell.angle_gamma   90.00
#
_symmetry.space_group_name_H-M   'P 1'
#
loop_
_entity.id
_entity.type
_entity.pdbx_description
1 polymer ?
#
loop_
_entity_poly.entity_id
_entity_poly.type
_entity_poly.pdbx_seq_one_letter_code
_entity_poly.pdbx_strand_id
1 'polypeptide(L)'
;MKNKKKPKQKPTGRVRNFFAALGPGLITGAADDDPSGISTYSVTGASFGYMPLWTALFSFPLMAAVQLMCARLGLVTGRGLAGIIRRNYPRWVLWTACALLIVANVFNIGADLGGMAEA
;
A
#
# COMPACT_ATOMS: atom_id res chain seq x y z
N MET A 1 -35.63 18.22 14.89
CA MET A 1 -34.59 18.69 13.95
C MET A 1 -33.29 18.98 14.71
N LYS A 2 -32.28 18.10 14.67
CA LYS A 2 -30.95 18.36 15.26
C LYS A 2 -30.00 18.84 14.16
N ASN A 3 -29.78 20.15 14.13
CA ASN A 3 -28.95 20.86 13.16
C ASN A 3 -27.46 20.63 13.49
N LYS A 4 -26.81 19.66 12.81
CA LYS A 4 -25.36 19.43 12.96
C LYS A 4 -24.59 20.50 12.16
N LYS A 5 -24.11 21.53 12.87
CA LYS A 5 -23.20 22.55 12.32
C LYS A 5 -21.94 21.86 11.78
N LYS A 6 -21.72 21.94 10.45
CA LYS A 6 -20.48 21.49 9.80
C LYS A 6 -19.29 22.30 10.36
N PRO A 7 -18.15 21.67 10.71
CA PRO A 7 -17.01 22.39 11.24
C PRO A 7 -16.46 23.36 10.17
N LYS A 8 -16.33 24.64 10.53
CA LYS A 8 -15.72 25.67 9.68
C LYS A 8 -14.24 25.29 9.43
N GLN A 9 -13.91 24.86 8.22
CA GLN A 9 -12.53 24.66 7.80
C GLN A 9 -11.81 26.02 7.80
N LYS A 10 -10.83 26.19 8.69
CA LYS A 10 -9.92 27.35 8.67
C LYS A 10 -9.09 27.30 7.38
N PRO A 11 -8.71 28.43 6.77
CA PRO A 11 -7.80 28.44 5.62
C PRO A 11 -6.43 27.98 6.12
N THR A 12 -6.16 26.70 5.94
CA THR A 12 -4.91 26.05 6.27
C THR A 12 -3.91 26.41 5.18
N GLY A 13 -2.73 26.92 5.57
CA GLY A 13 -1.70 27.30 4.60
C GLY A 13 -1.41 26.17 3.61
N ARG A 14 -1.15 26.52 2.35
CA ARG A 14 -0.96 25.60 1.21
C ARG A 14 -0.04 24.41 1.54
N VAL A 15 1.00 24.66 2.34
CA VAL A 15 1.96 23.67 2.86
C VAL A 15 1.28 22.63 3.75
N ARG A 16 0.42 23.03 4.69
CA ARG A 16 -0.27 22.11 5.60
C ARG A 16 -1.23 21.18 4.85
N ASN A 17 -1.90 21.69 3.81
CA ASN A 17 -2.77 20.86 2.97
C ASN A 17 -1.98 19.87 2.12
N PHE A 18 -0.78 20.24 1.67
CA PHE A 18 0.12 19.35 0.96
C PHE A 18 0.57 18.17 1.85
N PHE A 19 1.06 18.45 3.07
CA PHE A 19 1.42 17.39 4.02
C PHE A 19 0.23 16.51 4.43
N ALA A 20 -0.96 17.10 4.58
CA ALA A 20 -2.16 16.31 4.86
C ALA A 20 -2.56 15.39 3.70
N ALA A 21 -2.36 15.82 2.44
CA ALA A 21 -2.64 15.02 1.25
C ALA A 21 -1.58 13.93 0.99
N LEU A 22 -0.34 14.14 1.45
CA LEU A 22 0.74 13.15 1.34
C LEU A 22 0.56 11.93 2.24
N GLY A 23 -0.15 12.07 3.36
CA GLY A 23 -0.27 11.02 4.39
C GLY A 23 -0.57 9.62 3.85
N PRO A 24 -1.64 9.41 3.05
CA PRO A 24 -1.98 8.09 2.53
C PRO A 24 -0.91 7.51 1.59
N GLY A 25 -0.28 8.35 0.77
CA GLY A 25 0.80 7.93 -0.14
C GLY A 25 2.07 7.55 0.62
N LEU A 26 2.45 8.35 1.62
CA LEU A 26 3.59 8.08 2.49
C LEU A 26 3.42 6.79 3.29
N ILE A 27 2.22 6.56 3.86
CA ILE A 27 1.91 5.33 4.59
C ILE A 27 1.97 4.10 3.66
N THR A 28 1.47 4.24 2.43
CA THR A 28 1.52 3.14 1.45
C THR A 28 2.95 2.83 1.04
N GLY A 29 3.78 3.85 0.78
CA GLY A 29 5.20 3.64 0.46
C GLY A 29 5.97 3.03 1.63
N ALA A 30 5.77 3.53 2.84
CA ALA A 30 6.41 2.96 4.03
C ALA A 30 5.98 1.51 4.33
N ALA A 31 4.81 1.08 3.85
CA ALA A 31 4.36 -0.31 3.95
C ALA A 31 4.94 -1.21 2.85
N ASP A 32 5.41 -0.64 1.73
CA ASP A 32 6.05 -1.35 0.62
C ASP A 32 7.53 -1.63 0.90
N ASP A 33 8.19 -0.75 1.67
CA ASP A 33 9.58 -0.90 2.15
C ASP A 33 9.64 -1.61 3.51
N ASP A 34 9.16 -2.86 3.55
CA ASP A 34 9.16 -3.69 4.75
C ASP A 34 10.53 -4.37 5.01
N PRO A 35 10.83 -4.82 6.26
CA PRO A 35 12.10 -5.48 6.59
C PRO A 35 12.42 -6.68 5.68
N SER A 36 11.41 -7.47 5.32
CA SER A 36 11.54 -8.62 4.42
C SER A 36 11.96 -8.21 3.01
N GLY A 37 11.39 -7.12 2.47
CA GLY A 37 11.77 -6.52 1.21
C GLY A 37 13.22 -6.03 1.24
N ILE A 38 13.58 -5.27 2.28
CA ILE A 38 14.96 -4.74 2.45
C ILE A 38 15.98 -5.89 2.52
N SER A 39 15.68 -6.96 3.27
CA SER A 39 16.53 -8.16 3.34
C SER A 39 16.67 -8.84 1.97
N THR A 40 15.54 -9.06 1.28
CA THR A 40 15.52 -9.69 -0.04
C THR A 40 16.33 -8.90 -1.07
N TYR A 41 16.16 -7.58 -1.12
CA TYR A 41 16.91 -6.73 -2.04
C TYR A 41 18.39 -6.66 -1.69
N SER A 42 18.74 -6.70 -0.40
CA SER A 42 20.13 -6.72 0.07
C SER A 42 20.83 -8.03 -0.30
N VAL A 43 20.20 -9.17 -0.04
CA VAL A 43 20.74 -10.50 -0.40
C VAL A 43 20.83 -10.65 -1.92
N THR A 44 19.82 -10.20 -2.66
CA THR A 44 19.81 -10.22 -4.12
C THR A 44 20.91 -9.31 -4.69
N GLY A 45 21.10 -8.12 -4.12
CA GLY A 45 22.16 -7.19 -4.52
C GLY A 45 23.56 -7.72 -4.21
N ALA A 46 23.74 -8.38 -3.07
CA ALA A 46 25.00 -9.03 -2.72
C ALA A 46 25.32 -10.23 -3.64
N SER A 47 24.30 -10.97 -4.06
CA SER A 47 24.46 -12.18 -4.88
C SER A 47 24.60 -11.89 -6.39
N PHE A 48 23.84 -10.93 -6.91
CA PHE A 48 23.73 -10.63 -8.34
C PHE A 48 24.30 -9.26 -8.75
N GLY A 49 24.78 -8.46 -7.80
CA GLY A 49 25.28 -7.11 -8.07
C GLY A 49 24.21 -6.23 -8.72
N TYR A 50 24.60 -5.51 -9.78
CA TYR A 50 23.71 -4.60 -10.52
C TYR A 50 22.90 -5.27 -11.64
N MET A 51 22.98 -6.59 -11.81
CA MET A 51 22.24 -7.30 -12.86
C MET A 51 20.71 -7.04 -12.85
N PRO A 52 20.00 -7.00 -11.71
CA PRO A 52 18.55 -6.77 -11.73
C PRO A 52 18.15 -5.31 -11.96
N LEU A 53 19.09 -4.36 -12.01
CA LEU A 53 18.78 -2.92 -12.03
C LEU A 53 17.97 -2.49 -13.26
N TRP A 54 18.14 -3.16 -14.40
CA TRP A 54 17.35 -2.88 -15.60
C TRP A 54 15.85 -3.20 -15.41
N THR A 55 15.51 -4.14 -14.53
CA THR A 55 14.10 -4.48 -14.25
C THR A 55 13.38 -3.33 -13.56
N ALA A 56 14.09 -2.52 -12.77
CA ALA A 56 13.54 -1.33 -12.10
C ALA A 56 12.90 -0.34 -13.10
N LEU A 57 13.44 -0.25 -14.33
CA LEU A 57 12.89 0.61 -15.38
C LEU A 57 11.44 0.25 -15.76
N PHE A 58 11.09 -1.02 -15.64
CA PHE A 58 9.74 -1.53 -15.92
C PHE A 58 8.91 -1.71 -14.66
N SER A 59 9.50 -2.18 -13.57
CA SER A 59 8.82 -2.43 -12.30
C SER A 59 8.33 -1.13 -11.66
N PHE A 60 9.12 -0.06 -11.69
CA PHE A 60 8.75 1.23 -11.09
C PHE A 60 7.50 1.87 -11.72
N PRO A 61 7.40 2.06 -13.05
CA PRO A 61 6.19 2.62 -13.65
C PRO A 61 4.97 1.71 -13.48
N LEU A 62 5.17 0.38 -13.47
CA LEU A 62 4.08 -0.57 -13.22
C LEU A 62 3.53 -0.42 -11.80
N MET A 63 4.41 -0.38 -10.79
CA MET A 63 4.05 -0.15 -9.40
C MET A 63 3.31 1.19 -9.22
N ALA A 64 3.86 2.28 -9.79
CA ALA A 64 3.24 3.60 -9.74
C ALA A 64 1.85 3.61 -10.37
N ALA A 65 1.66 2.91 -11.49
CA ALA A 65 0.35 2.78 -12.13
C ALA A 65 -0.66 2.05 -11.23
N VAL A 66 -0.25 0.95 -10.59
CA VAL A 66 -1.09 0.19 -9.67
C VAL A 66 -1.47 1.05 -8.45
N GLN A 67 -0.51 1.71 -7.82
CA GLN A 67 -0.75 2.59 -6.67
C GLN A 67 -1.67 3.77 -7.04
N LEU A 68 -1.49 4.36 -8.22
CA LEU A 68 -2.36 5.42 -8.72
C LEU A 68 -3.80 4.90 -8.93
N MET A 69 -3.97 3.72 -9.51
CA MET A 69 -5.30 3.10 -9.68
C MET A 69 -5.97 2.84 -8.33
N CYS A 70 -5.25 2.28 -7.36
CA CYS A 70 -5.75 2.05 -6.01
C CYS A 70 -6.16 3.37 -5.31
N ALA A 71 -5.33 4.41 -5.42
CA ALA A 71 -5.62 5.73 -4.87
C ALA A 71 -6.86 6.35 -5.53
N ARG A 72 -6.99 6.25 -6.86
CA ARG A 72 -8.15 6.74 -7.61
C ARG A 72 -9.42 5.98 -7.25
N LEU A 73 -9.34 4.65 -7.11
CA LEU A 73 -10.45 3.82 -6.64
C LEU A 73 -10.93 4.25 -5.26
N GLY A 74 -10.01 4.44 -4.31
CA GLY A 74 -10.33 4.90 -2.95
C GLY A 74 -10.94 6.31 -2.94
N LEU A 75 -10.39 7.23 -3.73
CA LEU A 75 -10.88 8.61 -3.84
C LEU A 75 -12.28 8.70 -4.48
N VAL A 76 -12.53 7.97 -5.56
CA VAL A 76 -13.80 8.04 -6.30
C VAL A 76 -14.92 7.27 -5.60
N THR A 77 -14.62 6.09 -5.03
CA THR A 77 -15.65 5.23 -4.42
C THR A 77 -15.87 5.50 -2.94
N GLY A 78 -14.92 6.17 -2.28
CA GLY A 78 -14.91 6.36 -0.82
C GLY A 78 -14.81 5.06 -0.03
N ARG A 79 -14.38 3.96 -0.68
CA ARG A 79 -14.27 2.62 -0.08
C ARG A 79 -12.92 2.00 -0.45
N GLY A 80 -12.39 1.17 0.45
CA GLY A 80 -11.24 0.32 0.14
C GLY A 80 -11.58 -0.81 -0.83
N LEU A 81 -10.55 -1.46 -1.37
CA LEU A 81 -10.65 -2.54 -2.36
C LEU A 81 -11.65 -3.64 -1.93
N ALA A 82 -11.56 -4.11 -0.69
CA ALA A 82 -12.47 -5.12 -0.14
C ALA A 82 -13.94 -4.66 -0.09
N GLY A 83 -14.17 -3.36 0.17
CA GLY A 83 -15.51 -2.77 0.17
C GLY A 83 -16.13 -2.70 -1.24
N ILE A 84 -15.29 -2.58 -2.27
CA ILE A 84 -15.71 -2.61 -3.68
C ILE A 84 -15.99 -4.05 -4.11
N ILE A 85 -15.09 -4.99 -3.79
CA ILE A 85 -15.26 -6.41 -4.09
C ILE A 85 -16.57 -6.92 -3.47
N ARG A 86 -16.84 -6.59 -2.20
CA ARG A 86 -18.09 -6.98 -1.52
C ARG A 86 -19.35 -6.46 -2.21
N ARG A 87 -19.27 -5.32 -2.88
CA ARG A 87 -20.43 -4.68 -3.52
C ARG A 87 -20.67 -5.18 -4.95
N ASN A 88 -19.60 -5.50 -5.68
CA ASN A 88 -19.66 -5.81 -7.10
C ASN A 88 -19.51 -7.30 -7.41
N TYR A 89 -19.00 -8.11 -6.48
CA TYR A 89 -18.71 -9.53 -6.69
C TYR A 89 -19.44 -10.43 -5.68
N PRO A 90 -19.66 -11.71 -6.03
CA PRO A 90 -20.26 -12.69 -5.12
C PRO A 90 -19.35 -12.94 -3.91
N ARG A 91 -19.97 -13.33 -2.79
CA ARG A 91 -19.30 -13.47 -1.49
C ARG A 91 -18.07 -14.38 -1.54
N TRP A 92 -18.10 -15.44 -2.35
CA TRP A 92 -16.97 -16.37 -2.45
C TRP A 92 -15.69 -15.68 -2.94
N VAL A 93 -15.77 -14.78 -3.92
CA VAL A 93 -14.60 -14.01 -4.40
C VAL A 93 -14.03 -13.12 -3.31
N LEU A 94 -14.89 -12.49 -2.51
CA LEU A 94 -14.46 -11.70 -1.35
C LEU A 94 -13.72 -12.56 -0.33
N TRP A 95 -14.28 -13.71 0.05
CA TRP A 95 -13.65 -14.62 1.01
C TRP A 95 -12.32 -15.15 0.50
N THR A 96 -12.24 -15.53 -0.77
CA THR A 96 -10.99 -15.98 -1.40
C THR A 96 -9.94 -14.86 -1.42
N ALA A 97 -10.32 -13.64 -1.81
CA ALA A 97 -9.40 -12.50 -1.81
C ALA A 97 -8.91 -12.15 -0.39
N CYS A 98 -9.80 -12.17 0.61
CA CYS A 98 -9.42 -11.97 2.01
C CYS A 98 -8.51 -13.08 2.52
N ALA A 99 -8.79 -14.34 2.20
CA ALA A 99 -7.96 -15.48 2.61
C ALA A 99 -6.55 -15.37 2.00
N LEU A 100 -6.44 -15.07 0.71
CA LEU A 100 -5.16 -14.85 0.04
C LEU A 100 -4.39 -13.69 0.68
N LEU A 101 -5.08 -12.59 1.00
CA LEU A 101 -4.46 -11.44 1.66
C LEU A 101 -3.92 -11.80 3.05
N ILE A 102 -4.69 -12.54 3.85
CA ILE A 102 -4.24 -13.01 5.16
C ILE A 102 -3.00 -13.90 5.01
N VAL A 103 -3.05 -14.88 4.11
CA VAL A 103 -1.91 -15.79 3.88
C VAL A 103 -0.66 -15.01 3.48
N ALA A 104 -0.78 -14.09 2.52
CA ALA A 104 0.34 -13.25 2.08
C ALA A 104 0.94 -12.42 3.22
N ASN A 105 0.09 -11.78 4.04
CA ASN A 105 0.56 -10.97 5.18
C ASN A 105 1.21 -11.84 6.27
N VAL A 106 0.70 -13.05 6.52
CA VAL A 106 1.31 -13.99 7.48
C VAL A 106 2.70 -14.43 7.01
N PHE A 107 2.85 -14.73 5.72
CA PHE A 107 4.17 -15.02 5.15
C PHE A 107 5.13 -13.83 5.28
N ASN A 108 4.63 -12.61 5.03
CA ASN A 108 5.43 -11.40 5.15
C ASN A 108 5.92 -11.18 6.58
N ILE A 109 5.03 -11.33 7.57
CA ILE A 109 5.39 -11.27 8.99
C ILE A 109 6.39 -12.36 9.35
N GLY A 110 6.22 -13.57 8.81
CA GLY A 110 7.18 -14.67 9.01
C GLY A 110 8.56 -14.35 8.45
N ALA A 111 8.64 -13.73 7.26
CA ALA A 111 9.87 -13.30 6.65
C ALA A 111 10.52 -12.13 7.41
N ASP A 112 9.73 -11.16 7.87
CA ASP A 112 10.19 -10.07 8.74
C ASP A 112 10.80 -10.61 10.04
N LEU A 113 10.11 -11.54 10.71
CA LEU A 113 10.58 -12.17 11.94
C LEU A 113 11.85 -13.00 11.70
N GLY A 114 11.91 -13.75 10.60
CA GLY A 114 13.11 -14.49 10.21
C GLY A 114 14.30 -13.57 9.95
N GLY A 115 14.09 -12.49 9.18
CA GLY A 115 15.13 -11.51 8.88
C GLY A 115 15.63 -10.76 10.12
N MET A 116 14.75 -10.44 11.07
CA MET A 116 15.13 -9.82 12.35
C MET A 116 15.82 -10.79 13.32
N ALA A 117 15.53 -12.10 13.23
CA ALA A 117 16.14 -13.10 14.10
C ALA A 117 17.58 -13.48 13.68
N GLU A 118 17.92 -13.30 12.40
CA GLU A 118 19.26 -13.55 11.87
C GLU A 118 20.19 -12.32 11.88
N ALA A 119 19.66 -11.12 12.17
CA ALA A 119 20.41 -9.87 12.29
C ALA A 119 20.87 -9.60 13.74
#